data_AF-A0A9D4K9Y7-F1
#
_entry.id   AF-A0A9D4K9Y7-F1
#
_cell.length_a   1.000
_cell.length_b   1.000
_cell.length_c   1.000
_cell.angle_alpha   90.00
_cell.angle_beta   90.00
_cell.angle_gamma   90.00
#
_symmetry.space_group_name_H-M   'P 1'
#
loop_
_entity.id
_entity.type
_entity.pdbx_description
1 polymer ?
#
loop_
_entity_poly.entity_id
_entity_poly.type
_entity_poly.pdbx_seq_one_letter_code
_entity_poly.pdbx_strand_id
1 'polypeptide(L)'
;MFWTDETARQLIQAMYPDFIVVWDNYRNNVNKADALRYCVLYEFGGIYADLDFECLRPLDPVTREYAAIFPLEPFEHSALRYNIPFLLNNAIEESLLEAPD
;
A
#
# COMPACT_ATOMS: atom_id res chain seq x y z
N MET A 1 -15.01 3.60 -6.16
CA MET A 1 -14.23 3.16 -7.35
C MET A 1 -13.59 1.83 -6.99
N PHE A 2 -13.63 0.83 -7.87
CA PHE A 2 -12.96 -0.46 -7.65
C PHE A 2 -11.83 -0.62 -8.67
N TRP A 3 -10.66 -1.05 -8.21
CA TRP A 3 -9.52 -1.34 -9.07
C TRP A 3 -9.66 -2.75 -9.65
N THR A 4 -9.64 -2.85 -10.98
CA THR A 4 -9.54 -4.11 -11.71
C THR A 4 -8.15 -4.22 -12.31
N ASP A 5 -7.76 -5.41 -12.78
CA ASP A 5 -6.49 -5.59 -13.49
C ASP A 5 -6.34 -4.61 -14.68
N GLU A 6 -7.44 -4.32 -15.37
CA GLU A 6 -7.48 -3.39 -16.48
C GLU A 6 -7.30 -1.93 -16.02
N THR A 7 -8.08 -1.47 -15.03
CA THR A 7 -7.97 -0.07 -14.58
C THR A 7 -6.67 0.19 -13.84
N ALA A 8 -6.14 -0.80 -13.12
CA ALA A 8 -4.82 -0.75 -12.50
C ALA A 8 -3.73 -0.62 -13.58
N ARG A 9 -3.76 -1.47 -14.62
CA ARG A 9 -2.77 -1.37 -15.71
C ARG A 9 -2.88 -0.04 -16.45
N GLN A 10 -4.09 0.49 -16.65
CA GLN A 10 -4.28 1.81 -17.26
C GLN A 10 -3.66 2.93 -16.43
N LEU A 11 -3.83 2.91 -15.10
CA LEU A 11 -3.16 3.86 -14.19
C LEU A 11 -1.64 3.77 -14.35
N ILE A 12 -1.08 2.56 -14.28
CA ILE A 12 0.37 2.36 -14.40
C ILE A 12 0.89 2.83 -15.74
N GLN A 13 0.21 2.51 -16.84
CA GLN A 13 0.61 2.94 -18.17
C GLN A 13 0.55 4.47 -18.34
N ALA A 14 -0.41 5.14 -17.72
CA ALA A 14 -0.60 6.58 -17.83
C ALA A 14 0.35 7.38 -16.93
N MET A 15 0.52 6.97 -15.67
CA MET A 15 1.24 7.74 -14.65
C MET A 15 2.69 7.27 -14.47
N TYR A 16 2.98 5.99 -14.76
CA TYR A 16 4.29 5.37 -14.53
C TYR A 16 4.77 4.60 -15.77
N PRO A 17 4.93 5.28 -16.93
CA PRO A 17 5.28 4.61 -18.19
C PRO A 17 6.61 3.84 -18.12
N ASP A 18 7.58 4.30 -17.33
CA ASP A 18 8.86 3.60 -17.14
C ASP A 18 8.71 2.31 -16.31
N PHE A 19 7.63 2.18 -15.55
CA PHE A 19 7.35 1.01 -14.70
C PHE A 19 6.48 -0.04 -15.39
N ILE A 20 5.83 0.27 -16.53
CA ILE A 20 4.87 -0.64 -17.19
C ILE A 20 5.51 -1.98 -17.58
N VAL A 21 6.79 -1.98 -17.98
CA VAL A 21 7.52 -3.20 -18.32
C VAL A 21 7.68 -4.10 -17.09
N VAL A 22 7.98 -3.51 -15.93
CA VAL A 22 8.10 -4.28 -14.67
C VAL A 22 6.73 -4.81 -14.26
N TRP A 23 5.70 -3.95 -14.31
CA TRP A 23 4.32 -4.32 -14.00
C TRP A 23 3.81 -5.50 -14.83
N ASP A 24 3.99 -5.45 -16.15
CA ASP A 24 3.55 -6.50 -17.07
C ASP A 24 4.31 -7.82 -16.85
N ASN A 25 5.52 -7.77 -16.29
CA ASN A 25 6.32 -8.95 -15.96
C ASN A 25 6.02 -9.56 -14.59
N TYR A 26 5.19 -8.93 -13.75
CA TYR A 26 4.72 -9.58 -12.52
C TYR A 26 3.86 -10.80 -12.85
N ARG A 27 4.34 -11.97 -12.43
CA ARG A 27 3.67 -13.26 -12.68
C ARG A 27 2.45 -13.49 -11.79
N ASN A 28 2.49 -12.97 -10.55
CA ASN A 28 1.43 -13.17 -9.57
C ASN A 28 0.66 -11.87 -9.38
N ASN A 29 -0.67 -11.97 -9.27
CA ASN A 29 -1.53 -10.83 -9.00
C ASN A 29 -1.23 -10.19 -7.64
N VAL A 30 -0.72 -10.95 -6.67
CA VAL A 30 -0.31 -10.39 -5.37
C VAL A 30 0.81 -9.36 -5.53
N ASN A 31 1.79 -9.60 -6.42
CA ASN A 31 2.87 -8.64 -6.66
C ASN A 31 2.37 -7.38 -7.37
N LYS A 32 1.35 -7.51 -8.22
CA LYS A 32 0.67 -6.35 -8.83
C LYS A 32 -0.10 -5.55 -7.80
N ALA A 33 -0.83 -6.21 -6.90
CA ALA A 33 -1.52 -5.55 -5.80
C ALA A 33 -0.54 -4.84 -4.84
N ASP A 34 0.58 -5.49 -4.51
CA ASP A 34 1.66 -4.91 -3.72
C ASP A 34 2.24 -3.66 -4.36
N ALA A 35 2.43 -3.64 -5.68
CA ALA A 35 2.90 -2.44 -6.37
C ALA A 35 1.80 -1.37 -6.48
N LEU A 36 0.57 -1.78 -6.79
CA LEU A 36 -0.55 -0.87 -7.02
C LEU A 36 -0.89 -0.03 -5.78
N ARG A 37 -0.82 -0.61 -4.58
CA ARG A 37 -1.17 0.11 -3.34
C ARG A 37 -0.35 1.39 -3.19
N TYR A 38 0.96 1.33 -3.47
CA TYR A 38 1.83 2.50 -3.40
C TYR A 38 1.53 3.52 -4.50
N CYS A 39 1.30 3.07 -5.74
CA CYS A 39 0.91 3.97 -6.83
C CYS A 39 -0.41 4.69 -6.53
N VAL A 40 -1.41 3.97 -6.00
CA VAL A 40 -2.70 4.56 -5.63
C VAL A 40 -2.55 5.52 -4.46
N LEU A 41 -1.82 5.15 -3.40
CA LEU A 41 -1.57 6.04 -2.28
C LEU A 41 -0.78 7.28 -2.68
N TYR A 42 0.17 7.16 -3.60
CA TYR A 42 0.96 8.29 -4.08
C TYR A 42 0.10 9.30 -4.88
N GLU A 43 -0.75 8.81 -5.79
CA GLU A 43 -1.58 9.70 -6.63
C GLU A 43 -2.79 10.28 -5.89
N PHE A 44 -3.36 9.54 -4.92
CA PHE A 44 -4.65 9.88 -4.33
C PHE A 44 -4.59 10.14 -2.81
N GLY A 45 -3.49 9.78 -2.15
CA GLY A 45 -3.37 9.80 -0.70
C GLY A 45 -4.40 8.94 0.00
N GLY A 46 -4.62 9.23 1.27
CA GLY A 46 -5.61 8.54 2.11
C GLY A 46 -5.05 7.26 2.71
N ILE A 47 -5.93 6.29 2.90
CA ILE A 47 -5.64 5.05 3.62
C ILE A 47 -5.83 3.85 2.69
N TYR A 48 -4.83 2.99 2.63
CA TYR A 48 -4.92 1.66 2.07
C TYR A 48 -5.12 0.64 3.20
N ALA A 49 -5.94 -0.37 2.96
CA ALA A 49 -6.05 -1.54 3.82
C ALA A 49 -6.30 -2.79 2.97
N ASP A 50 -5.70 -3.92 3.37
CA ASP A 50 -5.98 -5.22 2.77
C ASP A 50 -7.48 -5.57 2.93
N LEU A 51 -8.01 -6.39 2.01
CA LEU A 51 -9.45 -6.69 1.95
C LEU A 51 -9.97 -7.52 3.13
N ASP A 52 -9.08 -8.18 3.87
CA ASP A 52 -9.37 -8.95 5.08
C ASP A 52 -9.20 -8.13 6.37
N PHE A 53 -8.99 -6.82 6.26
CA PHE A 53 -8.90 -5.92 7.39
C PHE A 53 -10.28 -5.62 8.00
N GLU A 54 -10.39 -5.71 9.32
CA GLU A 54 -11.58 -5.32 10.06
C GLU A 54 -11.34 -4.01 10.84
N CYS A 55 -12.12 -2.97 10.51
CA CYS A 55 -12.03 -1.68 11.18
C CYS A 55 -12.85 -1.69 12.49
N LEU A 56 -12.20 -1.97 13.60
CA LEU A 56 -12.84 -2.06 14.93
C LEU A 56 -13.10 -0.68 15.57
N ARG A 57 -12.38 0.37 15.14
CA ARG A 57 -12.45 1.73 15.68
C ARG A 57 -12.13 2.76 14.58
N PRO A 58 -12.65 4.00 14.67
CA PRO A 58 -12.31 5.06 13.73
C PRO A 58 -10.80 5.33 13.63
N LEU A 59 -10.30 5.55 12.42
CA LEU A 59 -8.88 5.82 12.14
C LEU A 59 -8.49 7.31 12.28
N ASP A 60 -9.49 8.22 12.26
CA ASP A 60 -9.32 9.68 12.39
C ASP A 60 -8.31 10.16 13.45
N PRO A 61 -8.20 9.57 14.66
CA PRO A 61 -7.25 10.04 15.65
C PRO A 61 -5.79 9.87 15.23
N VAL A 62 -5.48 8.84 14.44
CA VAL A 62 -4.09 8.51 14.06
C VAL A 62 -3.70 9.24 12.77
N THR A 63 -4.62 9.34 11.81
CA THR A 63 -4.36 9.91 10.47
C THR A 63 -4.29 11.44 10.42
N ARG A 64 -4.49 12.12 11.54
CA ARG A 64 -4.37 13.59 11.63
C ARG A 64 -3.07 14.06 12.26
N GLU A 65 -2.28 13.15 12.81
CA GLU A 65 -1.07 13.47 13.57
C GLU A 65 0.22 13.25 12.76
N TYR A 66 0.20 12.31 11.82
CA TYR A 66 1.37 11.88 11.05
C TYR A 66 1.11 12.03 9.55
N ALA A 67 2.17 12.24 8.77
CA ALA A 67 2.09 12.33 7.31
C ALA A 67 2.05 10.94 6.62
N ALA A 68 2.54 9.93 7.33
CA ALA A 68 2.44 8.54 6.92
C ALA A 68 2.45 7.61 8.13
N ILE A 69 1.71 6.50 8.03
CA ILE A 69 1.59 5.48 9.08
C ILE A 69 1.84 4.10 8.47
N PHE A 70 2.73 3.34 9.11
CA PHE A 70 3.02 1.94 8.76
C PHE A 70 2.93 1.07 10.00
N PRO A 71 2.15 -0.03 9.97
CA PRO A 71 2.06 -1.00 11.06
C PRO A 71 3.34 -1.83 11.12
N LEU A 72 3.56 -2.42 12.29
CA LEU A 72 4.55 -3.48 12.46
C LEU A 72 3.87 -4.83 12.23
N GLU A 73 4.61 -5.75 11.62
CA GLU A 73 4.28 -7.17 11.70
C GLU A 73 4.16 -7.60 13.16
N PRO A 74 3.26 -8.56 13.47
CA PRO A 74 3.23 -9.22 14.76
C PRO A 74 4.63 -9.67 15.19
N PHE A 75 4.90 -9.58 16.48
CA PHE A 75 6.21 -9.94 17.04
C PHE A 75 6.59 -11.38 16.69
N GLU A 76 5.63 -12.29 16.69
CA GLU A 76 5.82 -13.70 16.35
C GLU A 76 6.31 -13.85 14.90
N HIS A 77 5.80 -13.05 13.97
CA HIS A 77 6.25 -13.08 12.59
C HIS A 77 7.67 -12.56 12.47
N SER A 78 7.94 -11.37 13.02
CA SER A 78 9.27 -10.73 12.92
C SER A 78 10.36 -11.53 13.63
N ALA A 79 10.15 -11.87 14.91
CA ALA A 79 11.16 -12.52 15.74
C ALA A 79 11.33 -14.01 15.45
N LEU A 80 10.24 -14.77 15.27
CA LEU A 80 10.35 -16.24 15.13
C LEU A 80 10.66 -16.67 13.69
N ARG A 81 10.13 -15.97 12.69
CA ARG A 81 10.30 -16.35 11.28
C ARG A 81 11.53 -15.73 10.64
N TYR A 82 11.83 -14.49 10.99
CA TYR A 82 12.88 -13.70 10.33
C TYR A 82 14.05 -13.35 11.25
N ASN A 83 13.93 -13.59 12.57
CA ASN A 83 14.95 -13.27 13.56
C ASN A 83 15.37 -11.78 13.53
N ILE A 84 14.38 -10.91 13.34
CA ILE A 84 14.54 -9.45 13.36
C ILE A 84 13.61 -8.86 14.43
N PRO A 85 14.05 -7.83 15.18
CA PRO A 85 13.29 -7.33 16.32
C PRO A 85 12.01 -6.61 15.91
N PHE A 86 12.00 -5.98 14.73
CA PHE A 86 10.86 -5.27 14.18
C PHE A 86 10.86 -5.44 12.67
N LEU A 87 9.67 -5.60 12.08
CA LEU A 87 9.45 -5.67 10.64
C LEU A 87 8.23 -4.82 10.33
N LEU A 88 8.32 -3.96 9.31
CA LEU A 88 7.18 -3.21 8.82
C LEU A 88 6.24 -4.14 8.05
N ASN A 89 4.95 -3.86 8.18
CA ASN A 89 3.88 -4.50 7.43
C ASN A 89 3.23 -3.44 6.52
N ASN A 90 2.73 -3.87 5.36
CA ASN A 90 2.11 -3.02 4.35
C ASN A 90 0.60 -3.25 4.21
N ALA A 91 -0.03 -4.00 5.13
CA ALA A 91 -1.44 -4.37 5.07
C ALA A 91 -2.38 -3.21 5.46
N ILE A 92 -1.87 -2.18 6.12
CA ILE A 92 -2.56 -0.89 6.27
C ILE A 92 -1.53 0.22 6.16
N GLU A 93 -1.83 1.24 5.36
CA GLU A 93 -0.89 2.33 5.09
C GLU A 93 -1.66 3.63 4.96
N GLU A 94 -1.06 4.73 5.39
CA GLU A 94 -1.63 6.07 5.21
C GLU A 94 -0.58 6.99 4.61
N SER A 95 -1.02 7.85 3.70
CA SER A 95 -0.22 8.93 3.15
C SER A 95 -1.09 10.15 2.95
N LEU A 96 -0.65 11.29 3.48
CA LEU A 96 -1.19 12.57 3.05
C LEU A 96 -0.65 12.87 1.64
N LEU A 97 -1.50 13.45 0.79
CA LEU A 97 -1.01 14.08 -0.44
C LEU A 97 -0.15 15.27 -0.01
N GLU A 98 1.17 15.20 -0.21
CA GLU A 98 1.94 16.44 -0.27
C GLU A 98 1.40 17.22 -1.47
N ALA A 99 0.98 18.47 -1.25
CA ALA A 99 0.63 19.35 -2.36
C ALA A 99 1.87 19.41 -3.27
N PRO A 100 1.76 19.12 -4.57
CA PRO A 100 2.91 19.27 -5.45
C PRO A 100 3.36 20.73 -5.43
N ASP A 101 4.64 20.94 -5.10
CA ASP A 101 5.33 22.23 -5.20
C ASP A 101 5.25 22.85 -6.61
#